data_AF-A0A347AMN5-F1
#
_entry.id   AF-A0A347AMN5-F1
#
_cell.length_a   1.000
_cell.length_b   1.000
_cell.length_c   1.000
_cell.angle_alpha   90.00
_cell.angle_beta   90.00
_cell.angle_gamma   90.00
#
_symmetry.space_group_name_H-M   'P 1'
#
loop_
_entity.id
_entity.type
_entity.pdbx_description
1 polymer ?
#
loop_
_entity_poly.entity_id
_entity_poly.type
_entity_poly.pdbx_seq_one_letter_code
_entity_poly.pdbx_strand_id
1 'polypeptide(L)'
;MGNLINWGKWLVDEGGMVFSVDLMLALIIITVVLGVSADAMDMIGSKMADNSHEASLERIARASADMLTKTPGSPEDWEGAGDLSGVTPGLLDTDSPLKSKSNILSMPKINCLKENYDELMVDRVIPRYCKSTLVIYPEDSSLEPIMVKDIPENYDSSGIIVENRTVLCNYHNTSILVFINARDSLWEQKQLGEKCPHSGVEEDKEHSGVDYKNQRSGWACYTFKVTPDLLKSTNLYIITDPVCVGDSMAFWIIDRPENMTEEHHTFQNKPILVNNLVEKIVANETVAILWFHVHSSGNQNKSFNTYLVGFPKGTDPENIKLQYLNPQPCYFILKIWT
;
A
#
# COMPACT_ATOMS: atom_id res chain seq x y z
N MET A 1 60.22 -45.96 -83.28
CA MET A 1 59.34 -44.80 -83.51
C MET A 1 57.94 -45.27 -83.15
N GLY A 2 57.38 -45.06 -81.95
CA GLY A 2 57.49 -43.94 -81.01
C GLY A 2 56.13 -43.25 -80.96
N ASN A 3 55.48 -43.24 -79.79
CA ASN A 3 54.30 -42.43 -79.41
C ASN A 3 52.88 -42.98 -79.65
N LEU A 4 52.45 -44.02 -78.92
CA LEU A 4 50.99 -44.28 -78.75
C LEU A 4 50.56 -44.83 -77.38
N ILE A 5 51.47 -45.04 -76.41
CA ILE A 5 51.14 -45.61 -75.09
C ILE A 5 51.07 -44.56 -73.96
N ASN A 6 51.38 -43.28 -74.25
CA ASN A 6 51.49 -42.27 -73.19
C ASN A 6 50.22 -41.43 -72.93
N TRP A 7 49.20 -41.50 -73.78
CA TRP A 7 48.01 -40.63 -73.67
C TRP A 7 46.97 -41.15 -72.66
N GLY A 8 46.76 -42.48 -72.57
CA GLY A 8 45.82 -43.07 -71.63
C GLY A 8 46.27 -42.99 -70.16
N LYS A 9 47.58 -42.96 -69.90
CA LYS A 9 48.14 -42.80 -68.55
C LYS A 9 48.07 -41.33 -68.08
N TRP A 10 48.27 -40.39 -69.01
CA TRP A 10 48.20 -38.95 -68.73
C TRP A 10 46.76 -38.45 -68.46
N LEU A 11 45.78 -38.95 -69.22
CA LEU A 11 44.36 -38.62 -69.01
C LEU A 11 43.78 -39.17 -67.70
N VAL A 12 44.27 -40.31 -67.21
CA VAL A 12 43.87 -40.89 -65.92
C VAL A 12 44.51 -40.13 -64.74
N ASP A 13 45.77 -39.68 -64.89
CA ASP A 13 46.44 -38.84 -63.88
C ASP A 13 45.85 -37.41 -63.80
N GLU A 14 45.54 -36.77 -64.94
CA GLU A 14 44.90 -35.44 -64.95
C GLU A 14 43.46 -35.47 -64.42
N GLY A 15 42.67 -36.49 -64.78
CA GLY A 15 41.30 -36.64 -64.29
C GLY A 15 41.23 -36.94 -62.79
N GLY A 16 42.14 -37.75 -62.27
CA GLY A 16 42.26 -38.03 -60.83
C GLY A 16 42.74 -36.82 -60.03
N MET A 17 43.65 -36.00 -60.60
CA MET A 17 44.11 -34.77 -59.99
C MET A 17 42.99 -33.70 -59.94
N VAL A 18 42.23 -33.53 -61.02
CA VAL A 18 41.07 -32.61 -61.05
C VAL A 18 40.00 -33.03 -60.04
N PHE A 19 39.69 -34.32 -59.95
CA PHE A 19 38.75 -34.85 -58.95
C PHE A 19 39.23 -34.64 -57.51
N SER A 20 40.51 -34.86 -57.23
CA SER A 20 41.07 -34.65 -55.88
C SER A 20 41.09 -33.17 -55.48
N VAL A 21 41.39 -32.26 -56.41
CA VAL A 21 41.39 -30.81 -56.14
C VAL A 21 39.96 -30.32 -55.89
N ASP A 22 38.99 -30.79 -56.68
CA ASP A 22 37.57 -30.45 -56.48
C ASP A 22 37.04 -30.99 -55.15
N LEU A 23 37.43 -32.21 -54.77
CA LEU A 23 37.07 -32.81 -53.48
C LEU A 23 37.70 -32.04 -52.29
N MET A 24 38.96 -31.60 -52.40
CA MET A 24 39.58 -30.78 -51.36
C MET A 24 38.93 -29.39 -51.27
N LEU A 25 38.59 -28.77 -52.41
CA LEU A 25 37.89 -27.48 -52.42
C LEU A 25 36.49 -27.60 -51.81
N ALA A 26 35.75 -28.65 -52.15
CA ALA A 26 34.45 -28.95 -51.56
C ALA A 26 34.55 -29.16 -50.04
N LEU A 27 35.59 -29.86 -49.57
CA LEU A 27 35.84 -30.04 -48.14
C LEU A 27 36.14 -28.71 -47.43
N ILE A 28 36.94 -27.83 -48.04
CA ILE A 28 37.20 -26.49 -47.47
C ILE A 28 35.88 -25.74 -47.31
N ILE A 29 35.05 -25.69 -48.34
CA ILE A 29 33.75 -25.00 -48.29
C ILE A 29 32.85 -25.61 -47.19
N ILE A 30 32.78 -26.94 -47.09
CA ILE A 30 32.01 -27.63 -46.05
C ILE A 30 32.52 -27.25 -44.65
N THR A 31 33.84 -27.27 -44.43
CA THR A 31 34.41 -26.92 -43.12
C THR A 31 34.12 -25.47 -42.72
N VAL A 32 34.17 -24.52 -43.67
CA VAL A 32 33.81 -23.12 -43.40
C VAL A 32 32.32 -22.99 -43.06
N VAL A 33 31.44 -23.63 -43.83
CA VAL A 33 29.98 -23.60 -43.57
C VAL A 33 29.65 -24.21 -42.21
N LEU A 34 30.27 -25.34 -41.85
CA LEU A 34 30.09 -25.97 -40.54
C LEU A 34 30.61 -25.09 -39.41
N GLY A 35 31.77 -24.43 -39.60
CA GLY A 35 32.33 -23.52 -38.62
C GLY A 35 31.43 -22.32 -38.34
N VAL A 36 30.94 -21.66 -39.40
CA VAL A 36 29.99 -20.53 -39.27
C VAL A 36 28.65 -20.98 -38.67
N SER A 37 28.18 -22.18 -39.04
CA SER A 37 26.93 -22.73 -38.49
C SER A 37 27.05 -23.06 -37.01
N ALA A 38 28.19 -23.60 -36.57
CA ALA A 38 28.47 -23.90 -35.17
C ALA A 38 28.49 -22.62 -34.32
N ASP A 39 29.17 -21.57 -34.79
CA ASP A 39 29.21 -20.26 -34.11
C ASP A 39 27.81 -19.63 -34.02
N ALA A 40 27.02 -19.71 -35.10
CA ALA A 40 25.63 -19.27 -35.09
C ALA A 40 24.76 -20.07 -34.11
N MET A 41 24.95 -21.39 -34.02
CA MET A 41 24.25 -22.25 -33.07
C MET A 41 24.60 -21.93 -31.62
N ASP A 42 25.87 -21.68 -31.31
CA ASP A 42 26.31 -21.29 -29.96
C ASP A 42 25.71 -19.94 -29.55
N MET A 43 25.70 -18.96 -30.45
CA MET A 43 25.06 -17.66 -30.22
C MET A 43 23.54 -17.77 -30.02
N ILE A 44 22.85 -18.64 -30.77
CA ILE A 44 21.41 -18.87 -30.58
C ILE A 44 21.19 -19.59 -29.23
N GLY A 45 22.03 -20.57 -28.90
CA GLY A 45 21.97 -21.31 -27.65
C GLY A 45 22.11 -20.40 -26.42
N SER A 46 23.07 -19.47 -26.42
CA SER A 46 23.24 -18.51 -25.32
C SER A 46 22.03 -17.59 -25.18
N LYS A 47 21.54 -17.01 -26.28
CA LYS A 47 20.32 -16.18 -26.27
C LYS A 47 19.09 -16.95 -25.80
N MET A 48 18.95 -18.22 -26.18
CA MET A 48 17.85 -19.06 -25.72
C MET A 48 17.93 -19.34 -24.23
N ALA A 49 19.13 -19.59 -23.69
CA ALA A 49 19.35 -19.78 -22.27
C ALA A 49 19.03 -18.51 -21.47
N ASP A 50 19.50 -17.35 -21.94
CA ASP A 50 19.25 -16.04 -21.32
C ASP A 50 17.74 -15.72 -21.30
N ASN A 51 17.05 -15.88 -22.44
CA ASN A 51 15.61 -15.67 -22.53
C ASN A 51 14.82 -16.61 -21.60
N SER A 52 15.23 -17.88 -21.49
CA SER A 52 14.58 -18.83 -20.58
C SER A 52 14.80 -18.46 -19.12
N HIS A 53 15.98 -17.95 -18.79
CA HIS A 53 16.30 -17.48 -17.44
C HIS A 53 15.46 -16.24 -17.08
N GLU A 54 15.43 -15.25 -17.95
CA GLU A 54 14.63 -14.03 -17.79
C GLU A 54 13.13 -14.34 -17.63
N ALA A 55 12.57 -15.18 -18.51
CA ALA A 55 11.16 -15.59 -18.43
C ALA A 55 10.84 -16.33 -17.12
N SER A 56 11.79 -17.11 -16.59
CA SER A 56 11.62 -17.77 -15.29
C SER A 56 11.63 -16.75 -14.14
N LEU A 57 12.53 -15.76 -14.18
CA LEU A 57 12.57 -14.69 -13.17
C LEU A 57 11.32 -13.82 -13.22
N GLU A 58 10.82 -13.46 -14.41
CA GLU A 58 9.54 -12.75 -14.57
C GLU A 58 8.37 -13.52 -13.93
N ARG A 59 8.30 -14.83 -14.19
CA ARG A 59 7.27 -15.68 -13.60
C ARG A 59 7.37 -15.70 -12.06
N ILE A 60 8.58 -15.81 -11.52
CA ILE A 60 8.82 -15.78 -10.07
C ILE A 60 8.39 -14.43 -9.49
N ALA A 61 8.81 -13.31 -10.12
CA ALA A 61 8.47 -11.99 -9.64
C ALA A 61 6.96 -11.73 -9.65
N ARG A 62 6.29 -12.09 -10.75
CA ARG A 62 4.84 -11.96 -10.88
C ARG A 62 4.10 -12.78 -9.84
N ALA A 63 4.49 -14.04 -9.66
CA ALA A 63 3.88 -14.93 -8.67
C ALA A 63 4.12 -14.43 -7.24
N SER A 64 5.31 -13.93 -6.95
CA SER A 64 5.68 -13.37 -5.65
C SER A 64 4.87 -12.11 -5.32
N ALA A 65 4.77 -11.18 -6.28
CA ALA A 65 3.98 -9.97 -6.12
C ALA A 65 2.49 -10.30 -5.94
N ASP A 66 1.97 -11.26 -6.71
CA ASP A 66 0.58 -11.69 -6.61
C ASP A 66 0.30 -12.41 -5.28
N MET A 67 1.21 -13.26 -4.80
CA MET A 67 1.11 -13.91 -3.49
C MET A 67 1.02 -12.85 -2.37
N LEU A 68 1.92 -11.87 -2.38
CA LEU A 68 1.95 -10.82 -1.36
C LEU A 68 0.74 -9.89 -1.44
N THR A 69 0.29 -9.50 -2.63
CA THR A 69 -0.74 -8.45 -2.78
C THR A 69 -2.18 -8.96 -2.90
N LYS A 70 -2.38 -10.23 -3.29
CA LYS A 70 -3.72 -10.80 -3.55
C LYS A 70 -4.15 -11.84 -2.53
N THR A 71 -3.28 -12.19 -1.58
CA THR A 71 -3.61 -13.19 -0.54
C THR A 71 -3.38 -12.61 0.85
N PRO A 72 -4.16 -13.05 1.86
CA PRO A 72 -3.94 -12.67 3.25
C PRO A 72 -2.77 -13.42 3.90
N GLY A 73 -2.22 -14.44 3.23
CA GLY A 73 -1.26 -15.38 3.81
C GLY A 73 -1.94 -16.56 4.50
N SER A 74 -1.14 -17.44 5.08
CA SER A 74 -1.59 -18.61 5.83
C SER A 74 -0.66 -18.89 7.01
N PRO A 75 -1.17 -18.97 8.26
CA PRO A 75 -2.55 -18.62 8.67
C PRO A 75 -2.94 -17.18 8.33
N GLU A 76 -4.23 -16.83 8.35
CA GLU A 76 -4.68 -15.48 7.91
C GLU A 76 -4.15 -14.34 8.81
N ASP A 77 -3.90 -14.63 10.08
CA ASP A 77 -3.45 -13.74 11.16
C ASP A 77 -1.97 -13.96 11.54
N TRP A 78 -1.16 -14.40 10.57
CA TRP A 78 0.23 -14.79 10.78
C TRP A 78 1.12 -13.68 11.37
N GLU A 79 0.75 -12.40 11.23
CA GLU A 79 1.48 -11.27 11.82
C GLU A 79 1.45 -11.27 13.35
N GLY A 80 0.43 -11.92 13.94
CA GLY A 80 0.29 -12.08 15.39
C GLY A 80 0.93 -13.36 15.93
N ALA A 81 1.44 -14.23 15.04
CA ALA A 81 2.05 -15.48 15.45
C ALA A 81 3.43 -15.24 16.07
N GLY A 82 3.67 -15.78 17.28
CA GLY A 82 4.98 -15.72 17.92
C GLY A 82 6.02 -16.64 17.28
N ASP A 83 5.57 -17.65 16.52
CA ASP A 83 6.41 -18.54 15.72
C ASP A 83 6.01 -18.40 14.24
N LEU A 84 6.98 -17.99 13.42
CA LEU A 84 6.79 -17.81 11.98
C LEU A 84 7.08 -19.10 11.20
N SER A 85 7.36 -20.23 11.85
CA SER A 85 7.57 -21.50 11.18
C SER A 85 6.31 -21.96 10.42
N GLY A 86 6.47 -22.34 9.14
CA GLY A 86 5.35 -22.79 8.31
C GLY A 86 4.39 -21.69 7.82
N VAL A 87 4.65 -20.42 8.13
CA VAL A 87 3.86 -19.28 7.62
C VAL A 87 4.11 -19.09 6.12
N THR A 88 3.03 -18.88 5.35
CA THR A 88 3.11 -18.34 3.99
C THR A 88 2.65 -16.87 4.04
N PRO A 89 3.53 -15.90 3.75
CA PRO A 89 3.17 -14.50 3.88
C PRO A 89 2.20 -14.06 2.77
N GLY A 90 1.29 -13.17 3.15
CA GLY A 90 0.43 -12.40 2.27
C GLY A 90 0.01 -11.15 3.02
N LEU A 91 -0.21 -10.03 2.32
CA LEU A 91 -0.35 -8.70 2.95
C LEU A 91 -1.79 -8.20 2.94
N LEU A 92 -2.73 -8.94 2.37
CA LEU A 92 -4.12 -8.49 2.29
C LEU A 92 -4.74 -8.34 3.69
N ASP A 93 -5.40 -7.21 3.90
CA ASP A 93 -6.18 -6.91 5.10
C ASP A 93 -7.55 -7.62 5.04
N THR A 94 -7.79 -8.52 5.99
CA THR A 94 -9.03 -9.31 6.11
C THR A 94 -10.07 -8.66 7.03
N ASP A 95 -9.64 -7.72 7.86
CA ASP A 95 -10.45 -7.10 8.91
C ASP A 95 -11.09 -5.79 8.47
N SER A 96 -10.59 -5.20 7.38
CA SER A 96 -11.16 -3.98 6.81
C SER A 96 -12.66 -4.13 6.49
N PRO A 97 -13.54 -3.22 6.97
CA PRO A 97 -14.98 -3.26 6.71
C PRO A 97 -15.32 -3.07 5.21
N LEU A 98 -14.36 -2.60 4.41
CA LEU A 98 -14.41 -2.55 2.94
C LEU A 98 -14.18 -3.95 2.32
N LYS A 99 -14.93 -4.96 2.80
CA LYS A 99 -14.79 -6.40 2.44
C LYS A 99 -15.12 -6.74 0.98
N SER A 100 -15.45 -5.79 0.12
CA SER A 100 -15.74 -6.07 -1.29
C SER A 100 -14.63 -5.56 -2.20
N LYS A 101 -13.75 -6.47 -2.64
CA LYS A 101 -12.83 -6.33 -3.79
C LYS A 101 -11.68 -5.32 -3.68
N SER A 102 -11.28 -4.90 -2.49
CA SER A 102 -10.17 -3.95 -2.36
C SER A 102 -8.86 -4.68 -2.06
N ASN A 103 -7.82 -4.46 -2.88
CA ASN A 103 -6.45 -4.92 -2.61
C ASN A 103 -5.81 -4.02 -1.54
N ILE A 104 -6.42 -3.97 -0.35
CA ILE A 104 -5.91 -3.19 0.79
C ILE A 104 -4.85 -4.01 1.49
N LEU A 105 -3.65 -3.46 1.59
CA LEU A 105 -2.55 -4.05 2.32
C LEU A 105 -2.60 -3.63 3.80
N SER A 106 -2.42 -4.61 4.68
CA SER A 106 -2.37 -4.46 6.14
C SER A 106 -1.00 -3.99 6.58
N MET A 107 -0.94 -2.84 7.27
CA MET A 107 0.31 -2.33 7.82
C MET A 107 0.94 -3.22 8.89
N PRO A 108 0.18 -3.84 9.83
CA PRO A 108 0.74 -4.86 10.73
C PRO A 108 1.49 -5.98 9.99
N LYS A 109 0.92 -6.52 8.91
CA LYS A 109 1.56 -7.54 8.07
C LYS A 109 2.80 -7.02 7.36
N ILE A 110 2.76 -5.79 6.84
CA ILE A 110 3.93 -5.14 6.22
C ILE A 110 5.06 -4.95 7.23
N ASN A 111 4.75 -4.52 8.44
CA ASN A 111 5.74 -4.32 9.50
C ASN A 111 6.36 -5.65 9.94
N CYS A 112 5.55 -6.70 10.14
CA CYS A 112 6.06 -8.03 10.48
C CYS A 112 6.94 -8.60 9.34
N LEU A 113 6.54 -8.40 8.08
CA LEU A 113 7.37 -8.76 6.92
C LEU A 113 8.69 -7.98 6.89
N LYS A 114 8.68 -6.69 7.20
CA LYS A 114 9.88 -5.85 7.26
C LYS A 114 10.88 -6.35 8.30
N GLU A 115 10.39 -6.69 9.48
CA GLU A 115 11.22 -7.16 10.61
C GLU A 115 11.80 -8.56 10.35
N ASN A 116 11.08 -9.42 9.62
CA ASN A 116 11.43 -10.83 9.40
C ASN A 116 11.58 -11.18 7.91
N TYR A 117 12.06 -10.21 7.11
CA TYR A 117 12.00 -10.27 5.65
C TYR A 117 12.64 -11.53 5.06
N ASP A 118 13.86 -11.86 5.47
CA ASP A 118 14.60 -12.97 4.87
C ASP A 118 13.97 -14.32 5.27
N GLU A 119 13.46 -14.47 6.50
CA GLU A 119 12.76 -15.67 6.96
C GLU A 119 11.44 -15.91 6.21
N LEU A 120 10.68 -14.84 5.95
CA LEU A 120 9.37 -14.90 5.31
C LEU A 120 9.43 -14.93 3.79
N MET A 121 10.45 -14.35 3.17
CA MET A 121 10.58 -14.29 1.71
C MET A 121 11.33 -15.50 1.15
N VAL A 122 12.47 -15.86 1.73
CA VAL A 122 13.36 -16.89 1.18
C VAL A 122 12.74 -18.28 1.36
N ASP A 123 12.72 -19.06 0.27
CA ASP A 123 12.13 -20.40 0.14
C ASP A 123 10.60 -20.50 0.32
N ARG A 124 9.94 -19.39 0.65
CA ARG A 124 8.48 -19.33 0.83
C ARG A 124 7.80 -18.54 -0.29
N VAL A 125 8.34 -17.37 -0.63
CA VAL A 125 7.83 -16.50 -1.69
C VAL A 125 8.77 -16.56 -2.89
N ILE A 126 10.06 -16.41 -2.64
CA ILE A 126 11.11 -16.44 -3.66
C ILE A 126 12.07 -17.62 -3.42
N PRO A 127 12.64 -18.23 -4.47
CA PRO A 127 13.66 -19.25 -4.31
C PRO A 127 14.94 -18.71 -3.65
N ARG A 128 15.69 -19.55 -2.92
CA ARG A 128 16.95 -19.17 -2.25
C ARG A 128 18.04 -18.57 -3.14
N TYR A 129 18.06 -18.91 -4.43
CA TYR A 129 19.03 -18.35 -5.38
C TYR A 129 18.62 -16.96 -5.88
N CYS A 130 17.42 -16.47 -5.51
CA CYS A 130 16.97 -15.14 -5.80
C CYS A 130 17.16 -14.22 -4.58
N LYS A 131 17.40 -12.96 -4.86
CA LYS A 131 17.36 -11.86 -3.91
C LYS A 131 16.22 -10.92 -4.29
N SER A 132 15.75 -10.13 -3.34
CA SER A 132 14.66 -9.20 -3.60
C SER A 132 14.71 -7.94 -2.73
N THR A 133 14.04 -6.90 -3.22
CA THR A 133 13.67 -5.72 -2.45
C THR A 133 12.20 -5.43 -2.62
N LEU A 134 11.61 -4.83 -1.59
CA LEU A 134 10.23 -4.41 -1.60
C LEU A 134 10.10 -3.00 -1.05
N VAL A 135 9.49 -2.12 -1.85
CA VAL A 135 9.13 -0.76 -1.46
C VAL A 135 7.69 -0.47 -1.87
N ILE A 136 6.94 0.20 -1.00
CA ILE A 136 5.58 0.65 -1.28
C ILE A 136 5.59 2.18 -1.31
N TYR A 137 5.33 2.76 -2.49
CA TYR A 137 5.30 4.21 -2.69
C TYR A 137 3.87 4.73 -2.66
N PRO A 138 3.52 5.69 -1.81
CA PRO A 138 2.24 6.39 -1.91
C PRO A 138 2.18 7.21 -3.20
N GLU A 139 0.99 7.33 -3.77
CA GLU A 139 0.74 8.28 -4.86
C GLU A 139 0.80 9.73 -4.35
N ASP A 140 0.37 9.97 -3.10
CA ASP A 140 0.52 11.25 -2.41
C ASP A 140 1.97 11.43 -1.94
N SER A 141 2.69 12.38 -2.54
CA SER A 141 4.08 12.69 -2.24
C SER A 141 4.31 13.32 -0.85
N SER A 142 3.25 13.71 -0.14
CA SER A 142 3.33 14.16 1.26
C SER A 142 3.47 13.02 2.28
N LEU A 143 3.31 11.78 1.82
CA LEU A 143 3.46 10.56 2.60
C LEU A 143 4.80 9.89 2.32
N GLU A 144 5.38 9.27 3.35
CA GLU A 144 6.67 8.60 3.22
C GLU A 144 6.53 7.20 2.59
N PRO A 145 7.47 6.78 1.73
CA PRO A 145 7.52 5.41 1.22
C PRO A 145 7.77 4.39 2.33
N ILE A 146 7.09 3.25 2.25
CA ILE A 146 7.32 2.14 3.17
C ILE A 146 8.46 1.27 2.61
N MET A 147 9.64 1.46 3.17
CA MET A 147 10.82 0.64 2.86
C MET A 147 10.76 -0.67 3.65
N VAL A 148 10.45 -1.79 2.99
CA VAL A 148 10.37 -3.13 3.60
C VAL A 148 11.74 -3.80 3.58
N LYS A 149 12.42 -3.79 2.43
CA LYS A 149 13.83 -4.21 2.28
C LYS A 149 14.47 -3.35 1.20
N ASP A 150 15.59 -2.72 1.54
CA ASP A 150 16.31 -1.83 0.63
C ASP A 150 17.37 -2.56 -0.21
N ILE A 151 17.77 -1.91 -1.31
CA ILE A 151 18.86 -2.36 -2.18
C ILE A 151 20.18 -2.03 -1.46
N PRO A 152 21.15 -2.95 -1.41
CA PRO A 152 22.48 -2.64 -0.87
C PRO A 152 23.15 -1.46 -1.58
N GLU A 153 23.88 -0.60 -0.86
CA GLU A 153 24.46 0.65 -1.41
C GLU A 153 25.44 0.46 -2.59
N ASN A 154 26.01 -0.73 -2.80
CA ASN A 154 26.96 -1.05 -3.87
C ASN A 154 26.42 -2.12 -4.82
N TYR A 155 25.19 -1.91 -5.30
CA TYR A 155 24.47 -2.91 -6.06
C TYR A 155 24.52 -2.66 -7.56
N ASP A 156 25.29 -3.49 -8.27
CA ASP A 156 25.43 -3.46 -9.73
C ASP A 156 25.06 -4.84 -10.28
N SER A 157 23.79 -5.03 -10.63
CA SER A 157 23.33 -6.26 -11.27
C SER A 157 22.71 -5.97 -12.63
N SER A 158 23.16 -6.69 -13.64
CA SER A 158 22.38 -6.91 -14.85
C SER A 158 21.20 -7.85 -14.56
N GLY A 159 20.01 -7.58 -15.11
CA GLY A 159 18.88 -8.53 -15.07
C GLY A 159 17.93 -8.40 -13.88
N ILE A 160 17.68 -7.17 -13.41
CA ILE A 160 16.65 -6.92 -12.38
C ILE A 160 15.27 -6.99 -13.03
N ILE A 161 14.41 -7.88 -12.54
CA ILE A 161 12.99 -7.88 -12.87
C ILE A 161 12.25 -7.01 -11.86
N VAL A 162 11.42 -6.09 -12.36
CA VAL A 162 10.60 -5.18 -11.55
C VAL A 162 9.13 -5.48 -11.78
N GLU A 163 8.42 -5.82 -10.72
CA GLU A 163 6.95 -5.92 -10.74
C GLU A 163 6.36 -4.72 -9.99
N ASN A 164 5.48 -4.02 -10.68
CA ASN A 164 4.73 -2.88 -10.15
C ASN A 164 3.24 -3.25 -10.07
N ARG A 165 2.65 -3.08 -8.90
CA ARG A 165 1.21 -3.29 -8.65
C ARG A 165 0.62 -2.06 -7.99
N THR A 166 -0.53 -1.62 -8.48
CA THR A 166 -1.34 -0.63 -7.77
C THR A 166 -2.15 -1.33 -6.68
N VAL A 167 -1.99 -0.85 -5.46
CA VAL A 167 -2.64 -1.37 -4.25
C VAL A 167 -3.21 -0.22 -3.43
N LEU A 168 -4.08 -0.52 -2.48
CA LEU A 168 -4.43 0.41 -1.42
C LEU A 168 -3.61 0.04 -0.19
N CYS A 169 -3.08 0.99 0.55
CA CYS A 169 -2.33 0.74 1.78
C CYS A 169 -2.97 1.45 2.95
N ASN A 170 -3.23 0.71 4.02
CA ASN A 170 -3.72 1.28 5.26
C ASN A 170 -2.54 1.66 6.18
N TYR A 171 -1.95 2.84 5.98
CA TYR A 171 -0.71 3.27 6.64
C TYR A 171 -0.72 3.21 8.17
N HIS A 172 -1.87 3.43 8.80
CA HIS A 172 -2.02 3.40 10.23
C HIS A 172 -3.34 2.71 10.59
N ASN A 173 -3.34 1.95 11.69
CA ASN A 173 -4.58 1.39 12.23
C ASN A 173 -5.41 2.50 12.89
N THR A 174 -5.99 3.37 12.06
CA THR A 174 -6.81 4.51 12.49
C THR A 174 -8.29 4.15 12.48
N SER A 175 -9.06 4.88 13.25
CA SER A 175 -10.52 4.77 13.26
C SER A 175 -11.16 6.15 13.22
N ILE A 176 -12.21 6.30 12.43
CA ILE A 176 -13.05 7.50 12.46
C ILE A 176 -14.23 7.20 13.38
N LEU A 177 -14.30 7.89 14.52
CA LEU A 177 -15.41 7.75 15.47
C LEU A 177 -16.57 8.65 15.08
N VAL A 178 -16.27 9.89 14.68
CA VAL A 178 -17.25 10.86 14.20
C VAL A 178 -16.69 11.60 12.99
N PHE A 179 -17.52 11.80 11.98
CA PHE A 179 -17.22 12.66 10.85
C PHE A 179 -18.38 13.63 10.62
N ILE A 180 -18.08 14.93 10.64
CA ILE A 180 -19.01 16.01 10.36
C ILE A 180 -18.59 16.65 9.03
N ASN A 181 -19.36 16.37 7.99
CA ASN A 181 -19.17 16.94 6.65
C ASN A 181 -19.96 18.25 6.55
N ALA A 182 -19.27 19.39 6.55
CA ALA A 182 -19.88 20.72 6.42
C ALA A 182 -19.79 21.29 5.00
N ARG A 183 -18.94 20.70 4.14
CA ARG A 183 -18.63 21.24 2.80
C ARG A 183 -19.45 20.63 1.67
N ASP A 184 -19.97 19.43 1.85
CA ASP A 184 -20.78 18.79 0.81
C ASP A 184 -22.23 19.30 0.85
N SER A 185 -22.76 19.68 -0.31
CA SER A 185 -24.06 20.33 -0.48
C SER A 185 -25.24 19.34 -0.55
N LEU A 186 -24.94 18.04 -0.54
CA LEU A 186 -25.90 16.94 -0.53
C LEU A 186 -26.34 16.61 0.91
N TRP A 187 -26.96 17.59 1.57
CA TRP A 187 -27.39 17.48 2.97
C TRP A 187 -28.69 16.68 3.11
N GLU A 188 -28.58 15.35 2.96
CA GLU A 188 -29.36 14.41 3.76
C GLU A 188 -28.38 13.68 4.67
N GLN A 189 -27.80 14.40 5.64
CA GLN A 189 -27.20 13.73 6.79
C GLN A 189 -28.33 12.92 7.43
N LYS A 190 -28.31 11.60 7.21
CA LYS A 190 -28.96 10.66 8.12
C LYS A 190 -28.25 10.84 9.46
N GLN A 191 -28.67 11.85 10.24
CA GLN A 191 -28.67 11.72 11.68
C GLN A 191 -29.22 10.32 11.93
N LEU A 192 -28.50 9.50 12.67
CA LEU A 192 -28.84 8.10 12.95
C LEU A 192 -30.13 7.96 13.79
N GLY A 193 -31.09 8.88 13.64
CA GLY A 193 -32.34 8.96 14.38
C GLY A 193 -32.20 9.56 15.79
N GLU A 194 -30.98 9.87 16.23
CA GLU A 194 -30.71 10.29 17.60
C GLU A 194 -30.79 11.82 17.73
N LYS A 195 -31.66 12.29 18.64
CA LYS A 195 -31.77 13.72 18.98
C LYS A 195 -30.69 14.11 19.96
N CYS A 196 -30.06 15.25 19.72
CA CYS A 196 -29.10 15.88 20.62
C CYS A 196 -29.69 16.01 22.04
N PRO A 197 -28.93 15.73 23.12
CA PRO A 197 -29.39 15.91 24.50
C PRO A 197 -29.76 17.36 24.82
N HIS A 198 -29.19 18.31 24.09
CA HIS A 198 -29.51 19.74 24.17
C HIS A 198 -30.73 20.15 23.31
N SER A 199 -31.47 19.22 22.72
CA SER A 199 -32.68 19.55 21.94
C SER A 199 -33.88 19.76 22.87
N GLY A 200 -34.57 20.90 22.73
CA GLY A 200 -35.75 21.22 23.56
C GLY A 200 -35.43 21.58 25.02
N VAL A 201 -34.21 22.02 25.29
CA VAL A 201 -33.80 22.66 26.55
C VAL A 201 -34.12 24.17 26.47
N GLU A 202 -33.80 24.96 27.51
CA GLU A 202 -33.91 26.43 27.49
C GLU A 202 -33.27 27.03 26.23
N GLU A 203 -33.84 28.13 25.70
CA GLU A 203 -33.45 28.72 24.38
C GLU A 203 -31.95 29.03 24.25
N ASP A 204 -31.28 29.36 25.35
CA ASP A 204 -29.85 29.67 25.40
C ASP A 204 -28.95 28.42 25.37
N LYS A 205 -29.50 27.25 25.68
CA LYS A 205 -28.81 25.96 25.69
C LYS A 205 -29.25 25.04 24.56
N GLU A 206 -30.20 25.47 23.73
CA GLU A 206 -30.76 24.64 22.68
C GLU A 206 -29.77 24.46 21.50
N HIS A 207 -29.45 23.21 21.18
CA HIS A 207 -28.66 22.90 20.00
C HIS A 207 -29.53 22.84 18.74
N SER A 208 -29.83 24.02 18.20
CA SER A 208 -30.46 24.15 16.89
C SER A 208 -29.47 23.79 15.77
N GLY A 209 -29.93 22.99 14.79
CA GLY A 209 -29.09 22.53 13.68
C GLY A 209 -28.52 23.67 12.83
N VAL A 210 -27.25 23.55 12.43
CA VAL A 210 -26.61 24.50 11.50
C VAL A 210 -27.25 24.44 10.11
N ASP A 211 -27.43 25.60 9.48
CA ASP A 211 -27.99 25.70 8.12
C ASP A 211 -27.06 26.52 7.21
N TYR A 212 -26.18 25.80 6.51
CA TYR A 212 -25.23 26.41 5.57
C TYR A 212 -25.91 27.03 4.35
N LYS A 213 -27.09 26.54 3.96
CA LYS A 213 -27.83 27.05 2.78
C LYS A 213 -28.40 28.44 3.05
N ASN A 214 -28.95 28.63 4.24
CA ASN A 214 -29.53 29.91 4.66
C ASN A 214 -28.57 30.76 5.52
N GLN A 215 -27.30 30.34 5.63
CA GLN A 215 -26.25 31.02 6.41
C GLN A 215 -26.64 31.27 7.87
N ARG A 216 -27.27 30.28 8.51
CA ARG A 216 -27.64 30.36 9.93
C ARG A 216 -26.67 29.54 10.76
N SER A 217 -26.18 30.16 11.83
CA SER A 217 -25.35 29.48 12.81
C SER A 217 -26.14 28.39 13.52
N GLY A 218 -25.42 27.37 13.99
CA GLY A 218 -26.01 26.29 14.74
C GLY A 218 -25.02 25.17 14.98
N TRP A 219 -25.58 24.03 15.34
CA TRP A 219 -24.85 22.88 15.85
C TRP A 219 -24.93 21.67 14.91
N ALA A 220 -23.83 20.92 14.85
CA ALA A 220 -23.78 19.57 14.35
C ALA A 220 -23.42 18.64 15.52
N CYS A 221 -24.32 17.71 15.86
CA CYS A 221 -24.21 16.89 17.06
C CYS A 221 -24.25 15.41 16.68
N TYR A 222 -23.27 14.64 17.15
CA TYR A 222 -23.12 13.23 16.81
C TYR A 222 -22.72 12.41 18.04
N THR A 223 -23.29 11.22 18.15
CA THR A 223 -22.92 10.26 19.18
C THR A 223 -21.70 9.45 18.79
N PHE A 224 -20.93 9.05 19.81
CA PHE A 224 -19.89 8.07 19.66
C PHE A 224 -19.75 7.25 20.95
N LYS A 225 -19.24 6.02 20.79
CA LYS A 225 -19.06 5.09 21.90
C LYS A 225 -17.59 5.01 22.27
N VAL A 226 -17.32 5.02 23.57
CA VAL A 226 -15.97 4.85 24.14
C VAL A 226 -15.98 3.69 25.12
N THR A 227 -14.92 2.89 25.09
CA THR A 227 -14.67 1.81 26.06
C THR A 227 -13.30 2.00 26.73
N PRO A 228 -13.09 1.48 27.95
CA PRO A 228 -11.78 1.51 28.59
C PRO A 228 -10.68 0.87 27.73
N ASP A 229 -10.99 -0.18 26.98
CA ASP A 229 -10.00 -0.85 26.14
C ASP A 229 -9.59 0.00 24.93
N LEU A 230 -10.53 0.72 24.31
CA LEU A 230 -10.22 1.73 23.29
C LEU A 230 -9.29 2.80 23.86
N LEU A 231 -9.61 3.35 25.04
CA LEU A 231 -8.78 4.38 25.68
C LEU A 231 -7.42 3.86 26.14
N LYS A 232 -7.24 2.54 26.36
CA LYS A 232 -5.94 1.95 26.67
C LYS A 232 -5.05 1.85 25.43
N SER A 233 -5.60 1.51 24.27
CA SER A 233 -4.83 1.29 23.04
C SER A 233 -4.74 2.52 22.12
N THR A 234 -5.62 3.51 22.28
CA THR A 234 -5.86 4.54 21.27
C THR A 234 -5.87 5.96 21.88
N ASN A 235 -5.19 6.88 21.21
CA ASN A 235 -5.31 8.32 21.45
C ASN A 235 -6.38 8.90 20.51
N LEU A 236 -7.30 9.67 21.08
CA LEU A 236 -8.39 10.33 20.38
C LEU A 236 -8.00 11.78 20.04
N TYR A 237 -8.20 12.16 18.79
CA TYR A 237 -7.89 13.49 18.29
C TYR A 237 -9.09 14.12 17.58
N ILE A 238 -9.24 15.43 17.73
CA ILE A 238 -10.07 16.25 16.86
C ILE A 238 -9.19 16.84 15.76
N ILE A 239 -9.59 16.65 14.51
CA ILE A 239 -8.90 17.16 13.32
C ILE A 239 -9.91 17.87 12.43
N THR A 240 -9.49 18.96 11.78
CA THR A 240 -10.33 19.70 10.82
C THR A 240 -9.73 19.68 9.43
N ASP A 241 -10.61 19.84 8.44
CA ASP A 241 -10.24 20.04 7.06
C ASP A 241 -11.02 21.26 6.51
N PRO A 242 -10.35 22.35 6.11
CA PRO A 242 -8.89 22.56 6.17
C PRO A 242 -8.36 22.60 7.61
N VAL A 243 -7.04 22.39 7.77
CA VAL A 243 -6.36 22.41 9.09
C VAL A 243 -6.56 23.75 9.81
N CYS A 244 -6.63 24.85 9.07
CA CYS A 244 -6.92 26.17 9.62
C CYS A 244 -8.42 26.49 9.47
N VAL A 245 -9.14 26.55 10.59
CA VAL A 245 -10.56 26.93 10.61
C VAL A 245 -10.71 28.44 10.44
N GLY A 246 -11.33 28.88 9.34
CA GLY A 246 -11.58 30.29 9.06
C GLY A 246 -12.82 30.88 9.76
N ASP A 247 -13.61 30.04 10.41
CA ASP A 247 -14.78 30.42 11.20
C ASP A 247 -14.37 30.77 12.64
N SER A 248 -14.27 32.07 12.94
CA SER A 248 -13.93 32.55 14.28
C SER A 248 -15.02 32.32 15.34
N MET A 249 -16.22 31.92 14.92
CA MET A 249 -17.34 31.58 15.82
C MET A 249 -17.47 30.06 16.01
N ALA A 250 -16.56 29.27 15.43
CA ALA A 250 -16.58 27.83 15.57
C ALA A 250 -15.94 27.38 16.89
N PHE A 251 -16.65 26.50 17.58
CA PHE A 251 -16.20 25.87 18.81
C PHE A 251 -16.84 24.48 18.93
N TRP A 252 -16.35 23.68 19.86
CA TRP A 252 -16.82 22.31 20.05
C TRP A 252 -16.92 21.96 21.53
N ILE A 253 -17.76 20.96 21.80
CA ILE A 253 -18.03 20.43 23.13
C ILE A 253 -18.06 18.90 23.04
N ILE A 254 -17.55 18.22 24.06
CA ILE A 254 -17.80 16.79 24.28
C ILE A 254 -18.46 16.63 25.63
N ASP A 255 -19.59 15.94 25.66
CA ASP A 255 -20.32 15.65 26.89
C ASP A 255 -21.14 14.36 26.79
N ARG A 256 -22.05 14.19 27.73
CA ARG A 256 -22.97 13.05 27.80
C ARG A 256 -24.35 13.50 28.24
N PRO A 257 -25.42 12.76 27.90
CA PRO A 257 -26.79 13.15 28.26
C PRO A 257 -26.99 13.35 29.78
N GLU A 258 -26.27 12.59 30.60
CA GLU A 258 -26.39 12.67 32.07
C GLU A 258 -25.61 13.85 32.69
N ASN A 259 -24.70 14.47 31.94
CA ASN A 259 -23.84 15.56 32.41
C ASN A 259 -23.46 16.47 31.24
N MET A 260 -24.42 17.31 30.84
CA MET A 260 -24.26 18.32 29.80
C MET A 260 -23.34 19.45 30.26
N THR A 261 -22.55 20.00 29.34
CA THR A 261 -21.63 21.12 29.64
C THR A 261 -21.78 22.27 28.65
N GLU A 262 -21.54 23.48 29.14
CA GLU A 262 -21.45 24.71 28.32
C GLU A 262 -19.98 25.15 28.12
N GLU A 263 -19.03 24.42 28.72
CA GLU A 263 -17.60 24.68 28.52
C GLU A 263 -17.21 24.32 27.09
N HIS A 264 -16.97 25.35 26.29
CA HIS A 264 -16.60 25.21 24.89
C HIS A 264 -15.09 25.30 24.69
N HIS A 265 -14.61 24.55 23.71
CA HIS A 265 -13.23 24.55 23.27
C HIS A 265 -13.12 25.11 21.86
N THR A 266 -12.02 25.80 21.59
CA THR A 266 -11.74 26.36 20.27
C THR A 266 -10.94 25.38 19.41
N PHE A 267 -11.09 25.50 18.10
CA PHE A 267 -10.24 24.77 17.15
C PHE A 267 -8.82 25.34 17.12
N GLN A 268 -7.85 24.47 16.80
CA GLN A 268 -6.43 24.82 16.67
C GLN A 268 -5.94 24.39 15.28
N ASN A 269 -4.87 25.01 14.79
CA ASN A 269 -4.26 24.66 13.50
C ASN A 269 -3.41 23.37 13.58
N LYS A 270 -3.78 22.44 14.45
CA LYS A 270 -3.12 21.16 14.69
C LYS A 270 -4.11 20.17 15.32
N PRO A 271 -3.88 18.86 15.21
CA PRO A 271 -4.68 17.85 15.90
C PRO A 271 -4.75 18.10 17.41
N ILE A 272 -5.96 18.02 17.97
CA ILE A 272 -6.23 18.28 19.39
C ILE A 272 -6.44 16.95 20.11
N LEU A 273 -5.54 16.59 21.03
CA LEU A 273 -5.66 15.38 21.86
C LEU A 273 -6.78 15.56 22.90
N VAL A 274 -7.75 14.65 22.94
CA VAL A 274 -8.93 14.76 23.83
C VAL A 274 -9.05 13.65 24.88
N ASN A 275 -8.08 12.73 24.98
CA ASN A 275 -8.12 11.63 25.97
C ASN A 275 -8.38 12.10 27.40
N ASN A 276 -7.67 13.12 27.87
CA ASN A 276 -7.84 13.64 29.24
C ASN A 276 -9.25 14.19 29.49
N LEU A 277 -9.90 14.74 28.46
CA LEU A 277 -11.28 15.23 28.55
C LEU A 277 -12.25 14.04 28.58
N VAL A 278 -12.09 13.11 27.64
CA VAL A 278 -12.93 11.91 27.52
C VAL A 278 -12.85 11.04 28.78
N GLU A 279 -11.65 10.78 29.31
CA GLU A 279 -11.44 9.98 30.52
C GLU A 279 -12.15 10.56 31.75
N LYS A 280 -12.18 11.89 31.88
CA LYS A 280 -12.91 12.57 32.96
C LYS A 280 -14.42 12.38 32.85
N ILE A 281 -14.96 12.36 31.63
CA ILE A 281 -16.41 12.24 31.37
C ILE A 281 -16.90 10.79 31.56
N VAL A 282 -16.07 9.80 31.21
CA VAL A 282 -16.41 8.37 31.25
C VAL A 282 -16.45 7.79 32.68
N ALA A 283 -15.72 8.38 33.63
CA ALA A 283 -15.83 8.12 35.08
C ALA A 283 -16.04 6.63 35.50
N ASN A 284 -15.16 5.72 35.04
CA ASN A 284 -15.12 4.28 35.33
C ASN A 284 -16.23 3.40 34.70
N GLU A 285 -17.00 3.90 33.73
CA GLU A 285 -17.97 3.05 33.02
C GLU A 285 -17.29 2.03 32.10
N THR A 286 -17.93 0.86 31.93
CA THR A 286 -17.47 -0.19 31.01
C THR A 286 -17.69 0.19 29.54
N VAL A 287 -18.75 0.96 29.28
CA VAL A 287 -19.09 1.55 27.99
C VAL A 287 -19.78 2.88 28.26
N ALA A 288 -19.27 3.96 27.66
CA ALA A 288 -19.90 5.27 27.71
C ALA A 288 -20.33 5.72 26.32
N ILE A 289 -21.51 6.33 26.24
CA ILE A 289 -22.03 7.00 25.04
C ILE A 289 -21.83 8.50 25.25
N LEU A 290 -21.02 9.09 24.38
CA LEU A 290 -20.68 10.51 24.42
C LEU A 290 -21.25 11.21 23.19
N TRP A 291 -21.40 12.52 23.30
CA TRP A 291 -21.79 13.38 22.21
C TRP A 291 -20.64 14.32 21.87
N PHE A 292 -20.38 14.45 20.57
CA PHE A 292 -19.49 15.46 20.02
C PHE A 292 -20.33 16.52 19.31
N HIS A 293 -20.27 17.74 19.82
CA HIS A 293 -21.02 18.89 19.31
C HIS A 293 -20.05 19.88 18.68
N VAL A 294 -20.36 20.35 17.48
CA VAL A 294 -19.62 21.40 16.79
C VAL A 294 -20.56 22.53 16.44
N HIS A 295 -20.28 23.72 16.95
CA HIS A 295 -20.95 24.94 16.56
C HIS A 295 -20.24 25.58 15.36
N SER A 296 -21.02 26.13 14.41
CA SER A 296 -20.50 26.90 13.28
C SER A 296 -21.39 28.11 13.00
N SER A 297 -20.80 29.15 12.42
CA SER A 297 -21.51 30.35 11.93
C SER A 297 -22.52 30.07 10.82
N GLY A 298 -22.47 28.89 10.18
CA GLY A 298 -23.28 28.58 9.00
C GLY A 298 -22.79 29.27 7.72
N ASN A 299 -21.68 30.01 7.76
CA ASN A 299 -21.12 30.64 6.57
C ASN A 299 -20.46 29.59 5.67
N GLN A 300 -21.06 29.35 4.50
CA GLN A 300 -20.58 28.34 3.55
C GLN A 300 -19.12 28.57 3.10
N ASN A 301 -18.68 29.83 2.96
CA ASN A 301 -17.30 30.17 2.56
C ASN A 301 -16.28 29.92 3.68
N LYS A 302 -16.75 29.68 4.91
CA LYS A 302 -15.94 29.37 6.09
C LYS A 302 -16.21 27.96 6.61
N SER A 303 -16.97 27.15 5.87
CA SER A 303 -17.29 25.78 6.25
C SER A 303 -16.03 24.91 6.29
N PHE A 304 -16.01 23.97 7.23
CA PHE A 304 -14.89 23.07 7.47
C PHE A 304 -15.42 21.72 7.95
N ASN A 305 -14.79 20.65 7.50
CA ASN A 305 -15.10 19.32 7.98
C ASN A 305 -14.41 19.07 9.31
N THR A 306 -15.04 18.28 10.18
CA THR A 306 -14.47 17.92 11.49
C THR A 306 -14.49 16.41 11.66
N TYR A 307 -13.42 15.88 12.23
CA TYR A 307 -13.24 14.47 12.49
C TYR A 307 -12.87 14.25 13.96
N LEU A 308 -13.54 13.30 14.61
CA LEU A 308 -13.06 12.69 15.85
C LEU A 308 -12.49 11.33 15.49
N VAL A 309 -11.19 11.14 15.72
CA VAL A 309 -10.44 9.99 15.19
C VAL A 309 -9.57 9.36 16.26
N GLY A 310 -9.38 8.06 16.15
CA GLY A 310 -8.49 7.28 17.00
C GLY A 310 -7.21 6.89 16.27
N PHE A 311 -6.06 7.22 16.84
CA PHE A 311 -4.74 6.75 16.41
C PHE A 311 -4.14 5.83 17.48
N PRO A 312 -3.31 4.84 17.12
CA PRO A 312 -2.61 4.02 18.10
C PRO A 312 -1.84 4.87 19.12
N LYS A 313 -1.84 4.46 20.39
CA LYS A 313 -1.05 5.16 21.41
C LYS A 313 0.43 5.18 21.05
N GLY A 314 1.07 6.30 21.36
CA GLY A 314 2.47 6.54 21.03
C GLY A 314 2.71 7.00 19.59
N THR A 315 1.66 7.18 18.78
CA THR A 315 1.79 7.81 17.45
C THR A 315 2.35 9.23 17.60
N ASP A 316 3.41 9.55 16.85
CA ASP A 316 4.00 10.88 16.81
C ASP A 316 2.96 11.91 16.34
N PRO A 317 2.79 13.06 17.03
CA PRO A 317 1.90 14.14 16.58
C PRO A 317 2.10 14.59 15.12
N GLU A 318 3.31 14.52 14.57
CA GLU A 318 3.59 14.86 13.17
C GLU A 318 2.99 13.87 12.17
N ASN A 319 2.71 12.64 12.63
CA ASN A 319 2.07 11.58 11.86
C ASN A 319 0.54 11.53 12.02
N ILE A 320 -0.06 12.53 12.68
CA ILE A 320 -1.51 12.65 12.78
C ILE A 320 -2.04 13.48 11.61
N LYS A 321 -2.23 12.81 10.46
CA LYS A 321 -2.64 13.43 9.19
C LYS A 321 -3.98 12.88 8.71
N LEU A 322 -4.79 13.70 8.04
CA LEU A 322 -6.09 13.32 7.46
C LEU A 322 -5.95 12.19 6.43
N GLN A 323 -4.85 12.19 5.68
CA GLN A 323 -4.53 11.17 4.68
C GLN A 323 -4.49 9.76 5.29
N TYR A 324 -4.13 9.62 6.55
CA TYR A 324 -4.06 8.31 7.21
C TYR A 324 -5.39 7.78 7.72
N LEU A 325 -6.49 8.54 7.55
CA LEU A 325 -7.83 8.11 7.95
C LEU A 325 -8.48 7.17 6.93
N ASN A 326 -7.94 7.10 5.71
CA ASN A 326 -8.43 6.24 4.65
C ASN A 326 -7.27 5.51 3.98
N PRO A 327 -7.51 4.29 3.43
CA PRO A 327 -6.51 3.60 2.62
C PRO A 327 -6.02 4.48 1.46
N GLN A 328 -4.72 4.56 1.28
CA GLN A 328 -4.08 5.40 0.28
C GLN A 328 -3.69 4.58 -0.96
N PRO A 329 -3.85 5.10 -2.19
CA PRO A 329 -3.32 4.46 -3.38
C PRO A 329 -1.80 4.45 -3.34
N CYS A 330 -1.22 3.28 -3.60
CA CYS A 330 0.21 3.05 -3.58
C CYS A 330 0.67 2.19 -4.75
N TYR A 331 1.95 2.35 -5.11
CA TYR A 331 2.69 1.48 -6.00
C TYR A 331 3.52 0.50 -5.17
N PHE A 332 3.14 -0.77 -5.20
CA PHE A 332 3.92 -1.88 -4.66
C PHE A 332 4.99 -2.27 -5.68
N ILE A 333 6.25 -2.05 -5.34
CA ILE A 333 7.41 -2.30 -6.21
C ILE A 333 8.24 -3.45 -5.62
N LEU A 334 8.13 -4.62 -6.24
CA LEU A 334 8.97 -5.77 -5.94
C LEU A 334 10.06 -5.90 -7.01
N LYS A 335 11.32 -5.93 -6.60
CA LYS A 335 12.45 -6.18 -7.50
C LYS A 335 13.06 -7.51 -7.14
N ILE A 336 13.35 -8.34 -8.14
CA ILE A 336 13.98 -9.66 -7.97
C ILE A 336 15.14 -9.82 -8.95
N TRP A 337 16.19 -10.48 -8.48
CA TRP A 337 17.40 -10.81 -9.24
C TRP A 337 18.07 -12.05 -8.65
N THR A 338 19.18 -12.51 -9.24
CA THR A 338 20.01 -13.62 -8.73
C THR A 338 21.33 -13.15 -8.14
#